data_AF-A0A1Q8EVB3-F1
#
_entry.id   AF-A0A1Q8EVB3-F1
#
_cell.length_a   1.000
_cell.length_b   1.000
_cell.length_c   1.000
_cell.angle_alpha   90.00
_cell.angle_beta   90.00
_cell.angle_gamma   90.00
#
_symmetry.space_group_name_H-M   'P 1'
#
loop_
_entity.id
_entity.type
_entity.pdbx_description
1 polymer ?
#
loop_
_entity_poly.entity_id
_entity_poly.type
_entity_poly.pdbx_seq_one_letter_code
_entity_poly.pdbx_strand_id
1 'polypeptide(L)' 'MILHYLWLKARLLLAGNDGASAIEYAIVVAMVAVVVVAFVSPLGDRVLAVFNNILVTLQGTAVVRPTP' A
#
# COMPACT_ATOMS: atom_id res chain seq x y z
N MET A 1 -1.57 4.99 -45.31
CA MET A 1 -1.24 3.60 -44.92
C MET A 1 -0.55 3.53 -43.56
N ILE A 2 0.57 4.23 -43.35
CA ILE A 2 1.32 4.16 -42.06
C ILE A 2 0.54 4.68 -40.85
N LEU A 3 -0.18 5.81 -40.96
CA LEU A 3 -0.99 6.36 -39.86
C LEU A 3 -2.10 5.40 -39.43
N HIS A 4 -2.74 4.74 -40.38
CA HIS A 4 -3.82 3.78 -40.11
C HIS A 4 -3.29 2.55 -39.38
N TYR A 5 -2.12 2.04 -39.79
CA TYR A 5 -1.45 0.94 -39.11
C TYR A 5 -1.07 1.29 -37.67
N LEU A 6 -0.52 2.49 -37.45
CA LEU A 6 -0.18 2.98 -36.11
C LEU A 6 -1.43 3.16 -35.24
N TRP A 7 -2.53 3.65 -35.81
CA TRP A 7 -3.80 3.80 -35.10
C TRP A 7 -4.41 2.44 -34.70
N LEU A 8 -4.38 1.45 -35.59
CA LEU A 8 -4.81 0.08 -35.24
C LEU A 8 -3.91 -0.55 -34.16
N LYS A 9 -2.60 -0.35 -34.22
CA LYS A 9 -1.68 -0.82 -33.17
C LYS A 9 -1.96 -0.17 -31.83
N ALA A 10 -2.14 1.15 -31.78
CA ALA A 10 -2.49 1.86 -30.55
C ALA A 10 -3.82 1.35 -29.97
N ARG A 11 -4.81 1.13 -30.83
CA ARG A 11 -6.11 0.55 -30.43
C ARG A 11 -5.97 -0.87 -29.89
N LEU A 12 -5.13 -1.71 -30.50
CA LEU A 12 -4.87 -3.08 -30.02
C LEU A 12 -4.15 -3.09 -28.67
N LEU A 13 -3.19 -2.20 -28.47
CA LEU A 13 -2.49 -2.06 -27.18
C LEU A 13 -3.44 -1.62 -26.07
N LEU A 14 -4.37 -0.70 -26.36
CA LEU A 14 -5.37 -0.24 -25.39
C LEU A 14 -6.53 -1.24 -25.18
N ALA A 15 -6.82 -2.07 -26.18
CA ALA A 15 -7.87 -3.10 -26.12
C ALA A 15 -7.37 -4.42 -25.51
N GLY A 16 -6.05 -4.58 -25.34
CA GLY A 16 -5.45 -5.73 -24.68
C GLY A 16 -5.84 -5.75 -23.21
N ASN A 17 -6.72 -6.68 -22.85
CA ASN A 17 -7.19 -6.89 -21.49
C ASN A 17 -6.52 -8.13 -20.86
N ASP A 18 -5.35 -8.51 -21.37
CA ASP A 18 -4.48 -9.53 -20.81
C ASP A 18 -3.90 -8.99 -19.50
N GLY A 19 -4.73 -8.99 -18.45
CA GLY A 19 -4.31 -8.70 -17.09
C GLY A 19 -3.30 -9.74 -16.62
N ALA A 20 -2.53 -9.40 -15.59
CA ALA A 20 -1.62 -10.35 -14.98
C ALA A 20 -2.42 -11.58 -14.49
N SER A 21 -1.77 -12.75 -14.47
CA SER A 21 -2.43 -13.94 -13.95
C SER A 21 -2.85 -13.69 -12.50
N ALA A 22 -3.97 -14.29 -12.05
CA ALA A 22 -4.46 -14.11 -10.68
C ALA A 22 -3.37 -14.42 -9.63
N ILE A 23 -2.46 -15.36 -9.92
CA ILE A 23 -1.32 -15.69 -9.05
C ILE A 23 -0.28 -14.56 -8.98
N GLU A 24 -0.07 -13.82 -10.06
CA GLU A 24 0.88 -12.71 -10.11
C GLU A 24 0.36 -11.53 -9.28
N TYR A 25 -0.94 -11.20 -9.41
CA TYR A 25 -1.56 -10.20 -8.55
C TYR A 25 -1.50 -10.60 -7.06
N ALA A 26 -1.72 -11.88 -6.73
CA ALA A 26 -1.62 -12.36 -5.36
C ALA A 26 -0.23 -12.16 -4.75
N ILE A 27 0.84 -12.44 -5.52
CA ILE A 27 2.22 -12.25 -5.07
C ILE A 27 2.55 -10.76 -4.92
N VAL A 28 2.12 -9.91 -5.87
CA VAL A 28 2.31 -8.45 -5.76
C VAL A 28 1.63 -7.89 -4.50
N VAL A 29 0.38 -8.29 -4.24
CA VAL A 29 -0.33 -7.88 -3.03
C VAL A 29 0.39 -8.35 -1.77
N ALA A 30 0.90 -9.59 -1.75
CA ALA A 30 1.68 -10.10 -0.62
C ALA A 30 2.96 -9.28 -0.37
N MET A 31 3.69 -8.94 -1.43
CA MET A 31 4.89 -8.10 -1.32
C MET A 31 4.58 -6.71 -0.79
N VAL A 32 3.52 -6.07 -1.29
CA VAL A 32 3.09 -4.75 -0.81
C VAL A 32 2.65 -4.83 0.65
N ALA A 33 1.90 -5.87 1.04
CA ALA A 33 1.46 -6.05 2.42
C ALA A 33 2.63 -6.16 3.39
N VAL A 34 3.68 -6.92 3.04
CA VAL A 34 4.89 -7.04 3.87
C VAL A 34 5.57 -5.69 4.05
N VAL A 35 5.75 -4.93 2.98
CA VAL A 35 6.34 -3.58 3.04
C VAL A 35 5.49 -2.66 3.92
N VAL A 36 4.18 -2.62 3.71
CA VAL A 36 3.28 -1.78 4.50
C VAL A 36 3.38 -2.12 5.99
N VAL A 37 3.30 -3.39 6.37
CA VAL A 37 3.38 -3.81 7.78
C VAL A 37 4.75 -3.47 8.39
N ALA A 38 5.83 -3.68 7.64
CA ALA A 38 7.19 -3.44 8.10
C ALA A 38 7.48 -1.96 8.39
N PHE A 39 6.86 -1.04 7.65
CA PHE A 39 7.11 0.40 7.80
C PHE A 39 6.02 1.13 8.58
N VAL A 40 4.74 0.83 8.34
CA VAL A 40 3.62 1.56 8.97
C VAL A 40 3.48 1.23 10.44
N SER A 41 3.72 -0.02 10.84
CA SER A 41 3.64 -0.43 12.26
C SER A 41 4.62 0.36 13.14
N PRO A 42 5.94 0.38 12.88
CA PRO A 42 6.87 1.15 13.71
C PRO A 42 6.65 2.66 13.62
N LEU A 43 6.09 3.18 12.52
CA LEU A 43 5.68 4.59 12.46
C LEU A 43 4.52 4.88 13.41
N GLY A 44 3.51 4.01 13.42
CA GLY A 44 2.38 4.10 14.36
C GLY A 44 2.85 4.03 15.81
N ASP A 45 3.80 3.15 16.12
CA ASP A 45 4.34 3.01 17.48
C ASP A 45 5.08 4.28 17.94
N ARG A 46 5.81 4.94 17.04
CA ARG A 46 6.47 6.22 17.33
C ARG A 46 5.46 7.34 17.60
N VAL A 47 4.40 7.42 16.80
CA VAL A 47 3.34 8.41 16.98
C VAL A 47 2.62 8.16 18.31
N LEU A 48 2.26 6.91 18.60
CA LEU A 48 1.66 6.52 19.88
C LEU A 48 2.56 6.90 21.06
N ALA A 49 3.86 6.65 20.96
CA ALA A 49 4.82 6.99 22.01
C ALA A 49 4.85 8.51 22.28
N VAL A 50 4.84 9.34 21.24
CA VAL A 50 4.79 10.80 21.39
C VAL A 50 3.53 11.24 22.13
N PHE A 51 2.36 10.74 21.71
CA PHE A 51 1.11 11.11 22.38
C PHE A 51 1.01 10.58 23.81
N ASN A 52 1.50 9.37 24.08
CA ASN A 52 1.55 8.84 25.43
C ASN A 52 2.50 9.64 26.33
N ASN A 53 3.63 10.11 25.82
CA ASN A 53 4.53 10.99 26.58
C ASN A 53 3.83 12.29 26.98
N ILE A 54 3.07 12.89 26.05
CA ILE A 54 2.26 14.08 26.33
C ILE A 54 1.20 13.78 27.39
N LEU A 55 0.47 12.67 27.25
CA LEU A 55 -0.61 12.29 28.15
C LEU A 55 -0.11 12.02 29.58
N VAL A 56 0.99 11.30 29.72
CA VAL A 56 1.62 11.03 31.03
C VAL A 56 2.15 12.31 31.66
N THR A 57 2.72 13.23 30.88
CA THR A 57 3.15 14.55 31.37
C THR A 57 1.97 15.36 31.94
N LEU A 58 0.78 15.18 31.34
CA LEU A 58 -0.48 15.76 31.81
C LEU A 58 -1.18 14.93 32.91
N GLN A 59 -0.46 13.99 33.54
CA GLN A 59 -0.98 13.08 34.58
C GLN A 59 -2.13 12.15 34.12
N GLY A 60 -2.28 11.94 32.81
CA GLY A 60 -3.18 10.94 32.25
C GLY A 60 -2.56 9.54 32.20
N THR A 61 -3.40 8.54 31.90
CA THR A 61 -2.98 7.14 31.79
C THR A 61 -2.61 6.80 30.35
N ALA A 62 -1.45 6.18 30.13
CA ALA A 62 -1.00 5.75 28.80
C ALA A 62 -1.98 4.77 28.14
N VAL A 63 -2.14 4.91 26.82
CA VAL A 63 -3.02 4.06 25.99
C VAL A 63 -2.19 3.02 25.26
N VAL A 64 -2.70 1.79 25.21
CA VAL A 64 -2.12 0.68 24.44
C VAL A 64 -2.90 0.52 23.13
N ARG A 65 -2.17 0.42 22.02
CA ARG A 65 -2.77 0.13 20.72
C ARG A 65 -3.32 -1.32 20.70
N PRO A 66 -4.57 -1.54 20.26
CA PRO A 66 -5.05 -2.88 19.95
C PRO A 66 -4.21 -3.48 18.81
N THR A 67 -3.61 -4.64 19.03
CA THR A 67 -2.96 -5.40 17.96
C THR A 67 -4.02 -6.09 17.11
N PRO A 68 -3.97 -5.96 15.76
CA PRO A 68 -4.77 -6.78 14.85
C PRO A 68 -4.42 -8.27 14.97
#